data_AF-A0A0E9XUK5-F1
#
_entry.id   AF-A0A0E9XUK5-F1
#
_cell.length_a   1.000
_cell.length_b   1.000
_cell.length_c   1.000
_cell.angle_alpha   90.00
_cell.angle_beta   90.00
_cell.angle_gamma   90.00
#
_symmetry.space_group_name_H-M   'P 1'
#
loop_
_entity.id
_entity.type
_entity.pdbx_description
1 polymer ?
#
loop_
_entity_poly.entity_id
_entity_poly.type
_entity_poly.pdbx_seq_one_letter_code
_entity_poly.pdbx_strand_id
1 'polypeptide(L)'
;MKCSNPLGIFSFRSQCFFHCGNGSSLNGTSKLSCASNGTWNAPRPSCTEPEMTFGTGLLISAGVGFASAVSLLLLGGLVFLIASHLSKRAHKYHLKTRDFAVLGELENPAYEES
;
A
#
# COMPACT_ATOMS: atom_id res chain seq x y z
N MET A 1 -35.62 5.66 -9.78
CA MET A 1 -36.68 6.56 -10.28
C MET A 1 -38.02 5.82 -10.29
N LYS A 2 -39.12 6.49 -9.93
CA LYS A 2 -40.49 5.95 -10.01
C LYS A 2 -41.39 7.00 -10.65
N CYS A 3 -42.08 6.65 -11.73
CA CYS A 3 -42.94 7.59 -12.45
C CYS A 3 -44.41 7.12 -12.48
N SER A 4 -45.33 8.08 -12.42
CA SER A 4 -46.76 7.90 -12.65
C SER A 4 -47.17 8.71 -13.87
N ASN A 5 -47.81 8.04 -14.83
CA ASN A 5 -48.07 8.54 -16.18
C ASN A 5 -49.57 8.38 -16.52
N PRO A 6 -50.47 9.24 -16.02
CA PRO A 6 -51.91 9.04 -16.13
C PRO A 6 -52.47 9.20 -17.55
N LEU A 7 -51.80 9.98 -18.41
CA LEU A 7 -52.28 10.34 -19.76
C LEU A 7 -51.38 9.80 -20.88
N GLY A 8 -50.31 9.07 -20.55
CA GLY A 8 -49.29 8.64 -21.49
C GLY A 8 -47.88 8.75 -20.93
N ILE A 9 -46.95 7.94 -21.43
CA ILE A 9 -45.57 7.88 -20.94
C ILE A 9 -44.92 9.25 -21.07
N PHE A 10 -44.45 9.82 -19.96
CA PHE A 10 -43.80 11.13 -19.89
C PHE A 10 -44.62 12.31 -20.45
N SER A 11 -45.94 12.16 -20.51
CA SER A 11 -46.87 13.16 -21.04
C SER A 11 -47.32 14.16 -19.96
N PHE A 12 -48.13 15.15 -20.34
CA PHE A 12 -48.72 16.12 -19.39
C PHE A 12 -49.28 15.44 -18.13
N ARG A 13 -49.03 16.04 -16.96
CA ARG A 13 -49.35 15.52 -15.62
C ARG A 13 -48.56 14.27 -15.18
N SER A 14 -47.61 13.80 -15.99
CA SER A 14 -46.68 12.76 -15.53
C SER A 14 -45.82 13.29 -14.39
N GLN A 15 -45.59 12.46 -13.38
CA GLN A 15 -44.80 12.80 -12.20
C GLN A 15 -43.75 11.73 -11.97
N CYS A 16 -42.50 12.14 -11.79
CA CYS A 16 -41.37 11.24 -11.54
C CYS A 16 -40.67 11.59 -10.23
N PHE A 17 -40.47 10.58 -9.39
CA PHE A 17 -39.78 10.64 -8.11
C PHE A 17 -38.40 10.00 -8.20
N PHE A 18 -37.39 10.74 -7.79
CA PHE A 18 -35.98 10.37 -7.83
C PHE A 18 -35.47 10.11 -6.42
N HIS A 19 -34.71 9.02 -6.31
CA HIS A 19 -34.06 8.58 -5.08
C HIS A 19 -32.72 7.98 -5.48
N CYS A 20 -31.69 8.27 -4.69
CA CYS A 20 -30.36 7.70 -4.85
C CYS A 20 -30.20 6.51 -3.90
N GLY A 21 -29.48 5.48 -4.34
CA GLY A 21 -29.18 4.29 -3.54
C GLY A 21 -27.86 4.43 -2.78
N ASN A 22 -27.56 3.46 -1.90
CA ASN A 22 -26.21 3.23 -1.39
C ASN A 22 -25.54 4.43 -0.68
N GLY A 23 -26.27 5.16 0.16
CA GLY A 23 -25.73 6.28 0.95
C GLY A 23 -25.34 7.53 0.13
N SER A 24 -25.62 7.55 -1.17
CA SER A 24 -25.43 8.71 -2.03
C SER A 24 -26.56 9.73 -1.86
N SER A 25 -26.23 11.01 -2.03
CA SER A 25 -27.16 12.13 -1.88
C SER A 25 -27.72 12.55 -3.23
N LEU A 26 -29.02 12.87 -3.28
CA LEU A 26 -29.65 13.42 -4.47
C LEU A 26 -29.27 14.89 -4.62
N ASN A 27 -28.71 15.25 -5.77
CA ASN A 27 -28.43 16.62 -6.17
C ASN A 27 -29.50 17.10 -7.15
N GLY A 28 -30.34 18.03 -6.69
CA GLY A 28 -31.48 18.57 -7.43
C GLY A 28 -32.83 18.14 -6.84
N THR A 29 -33.91 18.35 -7.60
CA THR A 29 -35.29 18.16 -7.12
C THR A 29 -35.67 16.67 -7.10
N SER A 30 -36.23 16.19 -5.99
CA SER A 30 -36.70 14.80 -5.86
C SER A 30 -37.94 14.46 -6.68
N LYS A 31 -38.70 15.47 -7.13
CA LYS A 31 -39.93 15.32 -7.90
C LYS A 31 -39.92 16.19 -9.14
N LEU A 32 -40.09 15.56 -10.31
CA LEU A 32 -40.32 16.25 -11.58
C LEU A 32 -41.77 16.07 -12.04
N SER A 33 -42.33 17.12 -12.64
CA SER A 33 -43.68 17.11 -13.22
C SER A 33 -43.64 17.60 -14.66
N CYS A 34 -44.35 16.91 -15.56
CA CYS A 34 -44.45 17.28 -16.97
C CYS A 34 -45.58 18.29 -17.16
N ALA A 35 -45.21 19.49 -17.61
CA ALA A 35 -46.12 20.60 -17.85
C ALA A 35 -46.91 20.41 -19.17
N SER A 36 -47.93 21.25 -19.38
CA SER A 36 -48.84 21.15 -20.53
C SER A 36 -48.14 21.38 -21.87
N ASN A 37 -47.04 22.12 -21.87
CA ASN A 37 -46.16 22.33 -23.03
C ASN A 37 -45.24 21.13 -23.33
N GLY A 38 -45.37 20.01 -22.60
CA GLY A 38 -44.56 18.81 -22.80
C GLY A 38 -43.15 18.88 -22.19
N THR A 39 -42.83 19.92 -21.43
CA THR A 39 -41.51 20.05 -20.77
C THR A 39 -41.57 19.71 -19.29
N TRP A 40 -40.47 19.17 -18.76
CA TRP A 40 -40.31 18.98 -17.32
C TRP A 40 -40.07 20.31 -16.62
N ASN A 41 -40.65 20.47 -15.43
CA ASN A 41 -40.53 21.67 -14.61
C ASN A 41 -39.11 21.96 -14.10
N ALA A 42 -38.22 20.97 -14.12
CA ALA A 42 -36.83 21.09 -13.72
C ALA A 42 -35.97 20.03 -14.44
N PRO A 43 -34.64 20.23 -14.54
CA PRO A 43 -33.73 19.23 -15.08
C PRO A 43 -33.72 17.96 -14.22
N ARG A 44 -33.26 16.86 -14.83
CA ARG A 44 -33.09 15.58 -14.12
C ARG A 44 -32.05 15.72 -13.00
N PRO A 45 -32.37 15.33 -11.75
CA PRO A 45 -31.39 15.36 -10.66
C PRO A 45 -30.30 14.30 -10.88
N SER A 46 -29.12 14.54 -10.31
CA SER A 46 -28.01 13.59 -10.29
C SER A 46 -27.83 12.98 -8.89
N CYS A 47 -27.10 11.87 -8.80
CA CYS A 47 -26.68 11.31 -7.52
C CYS A 47 -25.22 11.66 -7.29
N THR A 48 -24.92 12.24 -6.14
CA THR A 48 -23.56 12.54 -5.70
C THR A 48 -23.18 11.51 -4.65
N GLU A 49 -22.15 10.72 -4.94
CA GLU A 49 -21.58 9.82 -3.95
C GLU A 49 -20.94 10.65 -2.82
N PRO A 50 -21.00 10.18 -1.56
CA PRO A 50 -20.21 10.81 -0.52
C PRO A 50 -18.75 10.72 -0.96
N GLU A 51 -18.11 11.87 -1.15
CA GLU A 51 -16.67 11.90 -1.35
C GLU A 51 -16.05 11.24 -0.11
N MET A 52 -15.40 10.09 -0.31
CA MET A 52 -14.47 9.57 0.67
C MET A 52 -13.35 10.59 0.76
N THR A 53 -13.50 11.52 1.71
CA THR A 53 -12.57 12.62 1.93
C THR A 53 -11.24 11.99 2.28
N PHE A 54 -10.34 11.91 1.30
CA PHE A 54 -9.02 11.30 1.40
C PHE A 54 -8.18 11.88 2.56
N GLY A 55 -8.58 13.04 3.09
CA GLY A 55 -8.01 13.66 4.28
C GLY A 55 -8.04 12.78 5.55
N THR A 56 -9.01 11.88 5.71
CA THR A 56 -9.01 10.93 6.84
C THR A 56 -8.06 9.76 6.60
N GLY A 57 -7.82 9.38 5.34
CA GLY A 57 -6.79 8.40 4.96
C GLY A 57 -5.36 8.92 5.16
N LEU A 58 -5.14 10.22 4.97
CA LEU A 58 -3.82 10.85 5.18
C LEU A 58 -3.39 10.77 6.66
N LEU A 59 -4.33 10.93 7.60
CA LEU A 59 -4.03 10.82 9.04
C LEU A 59 -3.62 9.40 9.47
N ILE A 60 -3.97 8.37 8.69
CA ILE A 60 -3.53 6.99 8.96
C ILE A 60 -2.06 6.79 8.54
N SER A 61 -1.49 7.66 7.69
CA SER A 61 -0.11 7.51 7.18
C SER A 61 0.99 8.06 8.10
N ALA A 62 0.66 8.61 9.27
CA ALA A 62 1.66 9.05 10.25
C ALA A 62 2.34 7.90 11.02
N GLY A 63 1.96 6.63 10.80
CA GLY A 63 2.36 5.50 11.65
C GLY A 63 3.29 4.45 11.05
N VAL A 64 3.55 4.43 9.74
CA VAL A 64 4.38 3.36 9.11
C VAL A 64 5.31 3.94 8.05
N GLY A 65 6.29 4.76 8.46
CA GLY A 65 7.26 5.35 7.53
C GLY A 65 8.72 5.40 8.00
N PHE A 66 9.00 5.25 9.29
CA PHE A 66 10.35 5.44 9.83
C PHE A 66 10.96 4.19 10.49
N ALA A 67 10.14 3.24 10.93
CA ALA A 67 10.64 2.01 11.54
C ALA A 67 11.43 1.14 10.55
N SER A 68 11.06 1.14 9.25
CA SER A 68 11.70 0.26 8.26
C SER A 68 13.17 0.60 8.04
N ALA A 69 13.50 1.87 7.79
CA ALA A 69 14.88 2.27 7.52
C ALA A 69 15.79 2.10 8.74
N VAL A 70 15.32 2.49 9.93
CA VAL A 70 16.09 2.36 11.17
C VAL A 70 16.29 0.88 11.52
N SER A 71 15.25 0.05 11.42
CA SER A 71 15.37 -1.39 11.66
C SER A 71 16.30 -2.08 10.66
N LEU A 72 16.26 -1.72 9.38
CA LEU A 72 17.17 -2.25 8.37
C LEU A 72 18.63 -1.84 8.62
N LEU A 73 18.87 -0.59 9.01
CA LEU A 73 20.22 -0.10 9.33
C LEU A 73 20.79 -0.78 10.59
N LEU A 74 19.99 -0.95 11.64
CA LEU A 74 20.41 -1.62 12.87
C LEU A 74 20.71 -3.10 12.65
N LEU A 75 19.80 -3.84 11.99
CA LEU A 75 19.98 -5.26 11.72
C LEU A 75 21.12 -5.52 10.73
N GLY A 76 21.14 -4.78 9.61
CA GLY A 76 22.18 -4.90 8.59
C GLY A 76 23.56 -4.52 9.13
N GLY A 77 23.64 -3.45 9.93
CA GLY A 77 24.88 -3.03 10.59
C GLY A 77 25.41 -4.09 11.56
N LEU A 78 24.55 -4.68 12.40
CA LEU A 78 24.97 -5.74 13.33
C LEU A 78 25.52 -6.96 12.60
N VAL A 79 24.85 -7.42 11.53
CA VAL A 79 25.29 -8.55 10.70
C VAL A 79 26.64 -8.25 10.05
N PHE A 80 26.81 -7.06 9.48
CA PHE A 80 28.09 -6.64 8.89
C PHE A 80 29.22 -6.62 9.92
N LEU A 81 29.00 -6.10 11.12
CA LEU A 81 30.00 -6.08 12.18
C LEU A 81 30.40 -7.48 12.61
N ILE A 82 29.44 -8.38 12.83
CA ILE A 82 29.70 -9.78 13.20
C ILE A 82 30.51 -10.47 12.09
N ALA A 83 30.08 -10.35 10.83
CA ALA A 83 30.78 -10.94 9.69
C ALA A 83 32.20 -10.39 9.55
N SER A 84 32.38 -9.08 9.70
CA SER A 84 33.70 -8.42 9.63
C SER A 84 34.63 -8.85 10.77
N HIS A 85 34.08 -9.10 11.96
CA HIS A 85 34.86 -9.50 13.12
C HIS A 85 35.26 -10.97 13.03
N LEU A 86 34.35 -11.83 12.56
CA LEU A 86 34.64 -13.23 12.26
C LEU A 86 35.64 -13.36 11.11
N SER A 87 35.52 -12.57 10.04
CA SER A 87 36.47 -12.59 8.93
C SER A 87 37.84 -12.08 9.33
N LYS A 88 37.93 -11.02 10.15
CA LYS A 88 39.20 -10.55 10.73
C LYS A 88 39.84 -11.58 11.65
N ARG A 89 39.03 -12.27 12.48
CA ARG A 89 39.51 -13.37 13.33
C ARG A 89 40.01 -14.54 12.49
N ALA A 90 39.22 -15.00 11.52
CA ALA A 90 39.59 -16.09 10.60
C ALA A 90 40.87 -15.76 9.81
N HIS A 91 41.02 -14.52 9.33
CA HIS A 91 42.24 -14.06 8.68
C HIS A 91 43.44 -14.12 9.64
N LYS A 92 43.27 -13.62 10.88
CA LYS A 92 44.30 -13.67 11.92
C LYS A 92 44.69 -15.11 12.30
N TYR A 93 43.72 -16.02 12.37
CA TYR A 93 43.97 -17.44 12.63
C TYR A 93 44.67 -18.12 11.45
N HIS A 94 44.27 -17.86 10.22
CA HIS A 94 44.89 -18.42 9.02
C HIS A 94 46.35 -17.98 8.87
N LEU A 95 46.68 -16.73 9.19
CA LEU A 95 48.06 -16.24 9.29
C LEU A 95 48.85 -17.00 10.36
N LYS A 96 48.29 -17.18 11.57
CA LYS A 96 48.90 -17.94 12.67
C LYS A 96 49.11 -19.42 12.32
N THR A 97 48.16 -20.05 11.62
CA THR A 97 48.27 -21.44 11.17
C THR A 97 49.33 -21.61 10.09
N ARG A 98 49.49 -20.63 9.18
CA ARG A 98 50.60 -20.63 8.21
C ARG A 98 51.96 -20.52 8.90
N ASP A 99 52.10 -19.65 9.89
CA ASP A 99 53.33 -19.55 10.69
C ASP A 99 53.66 -20.87 11.42
N PHE A 100 52.64 -21.57 11.94
CA PHE A 100 52.82 -22.89 12.58
C PHE A 100 53.18 -23.99 11.57
N ALA A 101 52.56 -24.01 10.39
CA ALA A 101 52.84 -25.00 9.35
C ALA A 101 54.27 -24.86 8.79
N VAL A 102 54.80 -23.63 8.69
CA VAL A 102 56.19 -23.39 8.26
C VAL A 102 57.21 -23.90 9.29
N LEU A 103 56.91 -23.81 10.59
CA LEU A 103 57.75 -24.36 11.66
C LEU A 103 57.65 -25.89 11.79
N GLY A 104 56.55 -26.50 11.31
CA GLY A 104 56.38 -27.95 11.25
C GLY A 104 57.02 -28.63 10.03
N GLU A 105 57.38 -27.87 8.99
CA GLU A 105 58.06 -28.41 7.81
C GLU A 105 59.59 -28.53 8.00
N LEU A 106 60.16 -27.89 9.04
CA LEU A 106 61.60 -27.98 9.32
C LEU A 106 61.99 -29.14 10.26
N GLU A 107 61.01 -29.87 10.80
CA GLU A 107 61.25 -31.02 11.68
C GLU A 107 60.74 -32.31 11.02
N ASN A 108 61.38 -32.70 9.92
CA ASN A 108 61.37 -34.11 9.49
C ASN A 108 62.80 -34.60 9.17
N PRO A 109 63.62 -34.90 10.20
CA PRO A 109 64.80 -35.73 10.05
C PRO A 109 64.39 -37.20 10.26
N ALA A 110 63.77 -37.83 9.26
CA ALA A 110 63.46 -39.26 9.33
C ALA A 110 63.50 -39.94 7.96
N TYR A 111 64.70 -40.04 7.37
CA TYR A 111 65.26 -41.32 6.94
C TYR A 111 66.77 -41.17 6.66
N GLU A 112 67.58 -41.49 7.66
CA GLU A 112 68.86 -42.15 7.47
C GLU A 112 68.64 -43.62 7.87
N GLU A 113 69.43 -44.52 7.29
CA GLU A 113 69.53 -45.97 7.60
C GLU A 113 68.60 -46.92 6.83
N SER A 114 69.03 -47.33 5.62
CA SER A 114 69.50 -48.72 5.32
C SER A 114 69.85 -48.88 3.84
#